data_AF-A0A257QD55-F1
#
_entry.id   AF-A0A257QD55-F1
#
_cell.length_a   1.000
_cell.length_b   1.000
_cell.length_c   1.000
_cell.angle_alpha   90.00
_cell.angle_beta   90.00
_cell.angle_gamma   90.00
#
_symmetry.space_group_name_H-M   'P 1'
#
loop_
_entity.id
_entity.type
_entity.pdbx_description
1 polymer ?
#
loop_
_entity_poly.entity_id
_entity_poly.type
_entity_poly.pdbx_seq_one_letter_code
_entity_poly.pdbx_strand_id
1 'polypeptide(L)'
;MFAQIKPTQQWFIEAHQFRIDTQGGVGRPTPEGAHRDGVDFVAVVFMGRAGVSGGETRVFELAGHHGVRFTLTQPFSALLMDDTRVIHESTPIVPLDEAHRGWRDTLVLTYRSAGFLTP
;
A
#
# COMPACT_ATOMS: atom_id res chain seq x y z
N MET A 1 11.56 -4.86 -14.22
CA MET A 1 11.79 -5.39 -12.86
C MET A 1 10.91 -6.62 -12.58
N PHE A 2 9.58 -6.51 -12.37
CA PHE A 2 8.74 -7.69 -12.09
C PHE A 2 8.79 -8.80 -13.15
N ALA A 3 8.89 -8.45 -14.44
CA ALA A 3 9.07 -9.43 -15.52
C ALA A 3 10.39 -10.25 -15.44
N GLN A 4 11.39 -9.78 -14.68
CA GLN A 4 12.62 -10.53 -14.42
C GLN A 4 12.44 -11.59 -13.33
N ILE A 5 11.45 -11.40 -12.43
CA ILE A 5 11.09 -12.33 -11.36
C ILE A 5 10.09 -13.36 -11.88
N LYS A 6 9.05 -12.89 -12.58
CA LYS A 6 8.04 -13.73 -13.25
C LYS A 6 7.90 -13.31 -14.71
N PRO A 7 8.56 -14.02 -15.64
CA PRO A 7 8.40 -13.77 -17.06
C PRO A 7 6.95 -13.99 -17.50
N THR A 8 6.38 -13.01 -18.21
CA THR A 8 5.06 -13.08 -18.85
C THR A 8 5.10 -12.23 -20.12
N GLN A 9 4.26 -12.55 -21.11
CA GLN A 9 4.14 -11.76 -22.33
C GLN A 9 3.37 -10.45 -22.11
N GLN A 10 2.49 -10.42 -21.11
CA GLN A 10 1.63 -9.27 -20.81
C GLN A 10 1.36 -9.18 -19.31
N TRP A 11 1.31 -7.94 -18.82
CA TRP A 11 0.78 -7.59 -17.51
C TRP A 11 -0.55 -6.87 -17.65
N PHE A 12 -1.52 -7.26 -16.83
CA PHE A 12 -2.75 -6.54 -16.60
C PHE A 12 -2.54 -5.68 -15.37
N ILE A 13 -2.59 -4.35 -15.55
CA ILE A 13 -2.18 -3.39 -14.52
C ILE A 13 -3.37 -2.51 -14.16
N GLU A 14 -3.75 -2.51 -12.89
CA GLU A 14 -4.74 -1.57 -12.35
C GLU A 14 -4.02 -0.49 -11.56
N ALA A 15 -4.55 0.73 -11.62
CA ALA A 15 -3.97 1.89 -10.96
C ALA A 15 -5.03 2.54 -10.05
N HIS A 16 -4.74 2.52 -8.75
CA HIS A 16 -5.64 3.00 -7.71
C HIS A 16 -5.01 4.22 -7.04
N GLN A 17 -5.64 5.38 -7.20
CA GLN A 17 -5.21 6.61 -6.54
C GLN A 17 -6.00 6.78 -5.25
N PHE A 18 -5.29 6.84 -4.13
CA PHE A 18 -5.89 7.01 -2.82
C PHE A 18 -5.44 8.30 -2.17
N ARG A 19 -6.41 9.02 -1.62
CA ARG A 19 -6.22 9.95 -0.51
C ARG A 19 -6.98 9.40 0.68
N ILE A 20 -6.27 9.12 1.76
CA ILE A 20 -6.87 8.88 3.07
C ILE A 20 -6.75 10.18 3.85
N ASP A 21 -7.86 10.73 4.30
CA ASP A 21 -7.89 11.93 5.13
C ASP A 21 -8.32 11.61 6.57
N THR A 22 -8.18 12.60 7.45
CA THR A 22 -8.57 12.50 8.86
C THR A 22 -9.94 13.13 9.13
N GLN A 23 -10.82 13.20 8.12
CA GLN A 23 -12.18 13.71 8.34
C GLN A 23 -12.93 12.76 9.29
N GLY A 24 -13.42 13.29 10.42
CA GLY A 24 -14.04 12.46 11.45
C GLY A 24 -13.04 11.77 12.40
N GLY A 25 -11.77 12.20 12.40
CA GLY A 25 -10.75 11.76 13.35
C GLY A 25 -9.72 10.83 12.73
N VAL A 26 -9.88 9.51 12.89
CA VAL A 26 -8.88 8.53 12.49
C VAL A 26 -9.10 8.07 11.04
N GLY A 27 -8.13 8.29 10.16
CA GLY A 27 -8.14 7.74 8.80
C GLY A 27 -7.61 6.31 8.79
N ARG A 28 -8.31 5.37 8.15
CA ARG A 28 -7.95 3.94 8.12
C ARG A 28 -7.66 3.49 6.69
N PRO A 29 -6.38 3.41 6.28
CA PRO A 29 -6.02 2.95 4.94
C PRO A 29 -6.40 1.49 4.68
N THR A 30 -6.27 0.63 5.70
CA THR A 30 -6.50 -0.82 5.61
C THR A 30 -7.41 -1.26 6.77
N PRO A 31 -8.72 -0.96 6.73
CA PRO A 31 -9.65 -1.27 7.84
C PRO A 31 -9.78 -2.77 8.15
N GLU A 32 -9.52 -3.63 7.17
CA GLU A 32 -9.47 -5.09 7.26
C GLU A 32 -8.22 -5.65 7.97
N GLY A 33 -7.17 -4.84 8.12
CA GLY A 33 -5.86 -5.27 8.64
C GLY A 33 -4.93 -5.79 7.53
N ALA A 34 -3.93 -6.58 7.92
CA ALA A 34 -2.94 -7.12 6.99
C ALA A 34 -3.59 -8.05 5.95
N HIS A 35 -3.37 -7.75 4.67
CA HIS A 35 -4.02 -8.44 3.56
C HIS A 35 -3.10 -8.62 2.34
N ARG A 36 -3.66 -9.26 1.31
CA ARG A 36 -3.13 -9.34 -0.05
C ARG A 36 -4.12 -8.71 -1.00
N ASP A 37 -3.62 -8.20 -2.11
CA ASP A 37 -4.45 -7.64 -3.17
C ASP A 37 -5.01 -8.72 -4.12
N GLY A 38 -4.51 -9.96 -4.04
CA GLY A 38 -4.98 -11.08 -4.85
C GLY A 38 -4.39 -11.07 -6.27
N VAL A 39 -3.21 -10.47 -6.43
CA VAL A 39 -2.50 -10.30 -7.70
C VAL A 39 -1.12 -10.96 -7.65
N ASP A 40 -0.29 -10.76 -8.69
CA ASP A 40 1.08 -11.29 -8.68
C ASP A 40 2.03 -10.34 -7.94
N PHE A 41 1.97 -9.04 -8.26
CA PHE A 41 2.81 -8.03 -7.63
C PHE A 41 2.04 -6.75 -7.34
N VAL A 42 2.49 -6.03 -6.32
CA VAL A 42 1.93 -4.73 -5.93
C VAL A 42 3.06 -3.73 -5.80
N ALA A 43 2.82 -2.51 -6.29
CA ALA A 43 3.67 -1.35 -6.02
C ALA A 43 2.86 -0.27 -5.30
N VAL A 44 3.21 0.01 -4.05
CA VAL A 44 2.66 1.14 -3.30
C VAL A 44 3.63 2.31 -3.43
N VAL A 45 3.25 3.32 -4.21
CA VAL A 45 4.03 4.53 -4.41
C VAL A 45 3.50 5.62 -3.49
N PHE A 46 4.37 6.11 -2.60
CA PHE A 46 4.03 7.21 -1.70
C PHE A 46 4.06 8.54 -2.44
N MET A 47 2.94 9.25 -2.46
CA MET A 47 2.80 10.54 -3.16
C MET A 47 3.02 11.72 -2.23
N GLY A 48 2.59 11.59 -0.97
CA GLY A 48 2.78 12.63 0.04
C GLY A 48 1.95 12.40 1.29
N ARG A 49 2.22 13.20 2.32
CA ARG A 49 1.38 13.30 3.52
C ARG A 49 1.52 14.70 4.11
N ALA A 50 0.49 15.17 4.80
CA ALA A 50 0.57 16.41 5.58
C ALA A 50 -0.30 16.30 6.83
N GLY A 51 0.14 16.92 7.94
CA GLY A 51 -0.66 17.07 9.14
C GLY A 51 -1.05 15.77 9.85
N VAL A 52 -0.34 14.66 9.64
CA VAL A 52 -0.67 13.36 10.23
C VAL A 52 0.52 12.63 10.85
N SER A 53 0.30 11.91 11.96
CA SER A 53 1.15 10.80 12.40
C SER A 53 0.53 9.45 12.01
N GLY A 54 1.21 8.33 12.29
CA GLY A 54 0.77 7.00 11.83
C GLY A 54 1.06 6.76 10.34
N GLY A 55 0.31 5.87 9.69
CA GLY A 55 0.59 5.46 8.30
C GLY A 55 1.90 4.68 8.15
N GLU A 56 2.31 3.99 9.21
CA GLU A 56 3.44 3.05 9.21
C GLU A 56 3.04 1.85 8.33
N THR A 57 3.91 1.49 7.40
CA THR A 57 3.75 0.29 6.58
C THR A 57 4.33 -0.90 7.32
N ARG A 58 3.59 -2.01 7.29
CA ARG A 58 4.03 -3.29 7.83
C ARG A 58 3.88 -4.36 6.76
N VAL A 59 4.90 -5.18 6.61
CA VAL A 59 4.93 -6.28 5.64
C VAL A 59 5.37 -7.53 6.36
N PHE A 60 4.63 -8.62 6.19
CA PHE A 60 4.86 -9.90 6.85
C PHE A 60 4.93 -11.02 5.82
N GLU A 61 5.84 -11.98 6.01
CA GLU A 61 5.85 -13.19 5.20
C GLU A 61 4.62 -14.05 5.46
N LEU A 62 4.01 -14.61 4.40
CA LEU A 62 2.89 -15.54 4.54
C LEU A 62 3.29 -16.87 5.19
N ALA A 63 4.48 -17.37 4.87
CA ALA A 63 4.97 -18.69 5.27
C ALA A 63 6.05 -18.62 6.36
N GLY A 64 6.23 -17.46 6.99
CA GLY A 64 7.32 -17.19 7.92
C GLY A 64 6.91 -16.32 9.10
N HIS A 65 7.87 -16.04 9.97
CA HIS A 65 7.69 -15.20 11.15
C HIS A 65 8.34 -13.81 10.99
N HIS A 66 8.94 -13.56 9.81
CA HIS A 66 9.62 -12.31 9.56
C HIS A 66 8.64 -11.23 9.12
N GLY A 67 8.87 -10.03 9.63
CA GLY A 67 8.16 -8.84 9.20
C GLY A 67 9.03 -7.60 9.35
N VAL A 68 8.70 -6.58 8.56
CA VAL A 68 9.37 -5.28 8.59
C VAL A 68 8.34 -4.19 8.83
N ARG A 69 8.78 -3.12 9.47
CA ARG A 69 7.99 -1.90 9.70
C ARG A 69 8.79 -0.68 9.34
N PHE A 70 8.17 0.25 8.63
CA PHE A 70 8.78 1.51 8.24
C PHE A 70 7.71 2.51 7.84
N THR A 71 8.04 3.80 7.85
CA THR A 71 7.14 4.85 7.37
C THR A 71 7.71 5.45 6.10
N LEU A 72 6.93 5.48 5.02
CA LEU A 72 7.27 6.20 3.80
C LEU A 72 7.10 7.71 4.05
N THR A 73 8.18 8.47 3.88
CA THR A 73 8.23 9.91 4.17
C THR A 73 8.69 10.77 2.99
N GLN A 74 9.39 10.18 2.01
CA GLN A 74 9.87 10.87 0.81
C GLN A 74 8.96 10.57 -0.38
N PRO A 75 8.37 11.59 -1.04
CA PRO A 75 7.58 11.40 -2.26
C PRO A 75 8.30 10.54 -3.30
N PHE A 76 7.54 9.74 -4.03
CA PHE A 76 8.00 8.75 -5.02
C PHE A 76 8.81 7.57 -4.45
N SER A 77 8.92 7.43 -3.11
CA SER A 77 9.34 6.17 -2.52
C SER A 77 8.34 5.06 -2.85
N ALA A 78 8.82 3.92 -3.31
CA ALA A 78 8.00 2.79 -3.71
C ALA A 78 8.32 1.55 -2.86
N LEU A 79 7.26 0.95 -2.32
CA LEU A 79 7.30 -0.42 -1.79
C LEU A 79 6.85 -1.37 -2.89
N LEU A 80 7.70 -2.32 -3.24
CA LEU A 80 7.50 -3.32 -4.28
C LEU A 80 7.33 -4.68 -3.61
N MET A 81 6.21 -5.35 -3.86
CA MET A 81 5.83 -6.58 -3.16
C MET A 81 5.50 -7.69 -4.14
N ASP A 82 5.97 -8.89 -3.80
CA ASP A 82 5.43 -10.15 -4.32
C ASP A 82 4.20 -10.51 -3.49
N ASP A 83 3.02 -10.17 -4.00
CA ASP A 83 1.73 -10.33 -3.31
C ASP A 83 1.44 -11.81 -3.03
N THR A 84 2.08 -12.73 -3.76
CA THR A 84 1.94 -14.17 -3.51
C THR A 84 2.71 -14.65 -2.27
N ARG A 85 3.61 -13.83 -1.71
CA ARG A 85 4.53 -14.21 -0.63
C ARG A 85 4.38 -13.41 0.66
N VAL A 86 3.78 -12.23 0.59
CA VAL A 86 3.63 -11.34 1.76
C VAL A 86 2.18 -10.91 1.97
N ILE A 87 1.87 -10.52 3.19
CA ILE A 87 0.72 -9.68 3.52
C ILE A 87 1.22 -8.32 3.99
N HIS A 88 0.42 -7.28 3.80
CA HIS A 88 0.81 -5.94 4.21
C HIS A 88 -0.36 -5.15 4.79
N GLU A 89 -0.06 -4.17 5.63
CA GLU A 89 -1.01 -3.19 6.15
C GLU A 89 -0.37 -1.81 6.25
N SER A 90 -1.21 -0.78 6.40
CA SER A 90 -0.77 0.52 6.86
C SER A 90 -1.53 0.93 8.11
N THR A 91 -0.80 1.30 9.16
CA THR A 91 -1.43 1.73 10.41
C THR A 91 -2.34 2.94 10.17
N PRO A 92 -3.39 3.13 10.98
CA PRO A 92 -4.23 4.31 10.87
C PRO A 92 -3.41 5.61 10.91
N ILE A 93 -3.88 6.62 10.18
CA ILE A 93 -3.36 7.98 10.28
C ILE A 93 -4.20 8.76 11.28
N VAL A 94 -3.55 9.59 12.09
CA VAL A 94 -4.21 10.47 13.06
C VAL A 94 -3.76 11.91 12.82
N PRO A 95 -4.66 12.89 12.94
CA PRO A 95 -4.30 14.30 12.76
C PRO A 95 -3.32 14.72 13.85
N LEU A 96 -2.34 15.55 13.49
CA LEU A 96 -1.40 16.13 14.46
C LEU A 96 -2.03 17.27 15.28
N ASP A 97 -3.09 17.88 14.75
CA ASP A 97 -3.83 18.98 15.36
C ASP A 97 -5.32 18.79 15.04
N GLU A 98 -6.18 18.85 16.05
CA GLU A 98 -7.64 18.71 15.89
C GLU A 98 -8.26 19.82 15.03
N ALA A 99 -7.61 20.99 14.96
CA ALA A 99 -8.07 22.11 14.16
C ALA A 99 -7.79 21.95 12.65
N HIS A 100 -6.82 21.10 12.26
CA HIS A 100 -6.36 20.99 10.87
C HIS A 100 -6.54 19.57 10.32
N ARG A 101 -7.09 19.48 9.11
CA ARG A 101 -7.25 18.20 8.41
C ARG A 101 -5.91 17.70 7.91
N GLY A 102 -5.59 16.45 8.23
CA GLY A 102 -4.42 15.75 7.74
C GLY A 102 -4.79 14.75 6.64
N TRP A 103 -3.79 14.34 5.84
CA TRP A 103 -3.97 13.37 4.76
C TRP A 103 -2.71 12.59 4.43
N ARG A 104 -2.88 11.46 3.76
CA ARG A 104 -1.84 10.62 3.14
C ARG A 104 -2.29 10.16 1.76
N ASP A 105 -1.44 10.38 0.77
CA ASP A 105 -1.69 10.03 -0.63
C ASP A 105 -0.78 8.90 -1.11
N THR A 106 -1.35 7.94 -1.82
CA THR A 106 -0.63 6.84 -2.46
C THR A 106 -1.19 6.53 -3.84
N LEU A 107 -0.31 6.11 -4.75
CA LEU A 107 -0.67 5.41 -5.97
C LEU A 107 -0.35 3.92 -5.78
N VAL A 108 -1.37 3.07 -5.83
CA VAL A 108 -1.19 1.62 -5.80
C VAL A 108 -1.31 1.09 -7.22
N LEU A 109 -0.29 0.35 -7.67
CA LEU A 109 -0.30 -0.35 -8.94
C LEU A 109 -0.31 -1.85 -8.66
N THR A 110 -1.31 -2.54 -9.18
CA THR A 110 -1.40 -4.00 -9.07
C THR A 110 -1.07 -4.63 -10.41
N TYR A 111 -0.29 -5.70 -10.41
CA TYR A 111 0.16 -6.41 -11.60
C TYR A 111 -0.33 -7.85 -11.53
N ARG A 112 -1.07 -8.28 -12.57
CA ARG A 112 -1.55 -9.65 -12.68
C ARG A 112 -1.25 -10.23 -14.06
N SER A 113 -0.75 -11.46 -14.13
CA SER A 113 -0.39 -12.12 -15.39
C SER A 113 -1.58 -12.81 -16.06
N ALA A 114 -2.62 -13.12 -15.29
CA ALA A 114 -3.75 -13.94 -15.70
C ALA A 114 -5.03 -13.15 -16.08
N GLY A 115 -4.92 -11.84 -16.33
CA GLY A 115 -6.05 -10.95 -16.58
C GLY A 115 -6.30 -9.96 -15.43
N PHE A 116 -7.19 -8.99 -15.65
CA PHE A 116 -7.69 -8.09 -14.59
C PHE A 116 -8.48 -8.86 -13.53
N LEU A 117 -8.59 -8.32 -12.31
CA LEU A 117 -9.49 -8.90 -11.30
C LEU A 117 -10.93 -8.76 -11.77
N THR A 118 -11.72 -9.83 -11.62
CA THR A 118 -13.17 -9.75 -11.84
C THR A 118 -13.79 -8.89 -10.72
N PRO A 119 -14.71 -7.97 -11.05
CA PRO A 119 -15.47 -7.21 -10.06
C PRO A 119 -16.27 -8.10 -9.10
#